data_AF-A0A542CV12-F1
#
_entry.id   AF-A0A542CV12-F1
#
_cell.length_a   1.000
_cell.length_b   1.000
_cell.length_c   1.000
_cell.angle_alpha   90.00
_cell.angle_beta   90.00
_cell.angle_gamma   90.00
#
_symmetry.space_group_name_H-M   'P 1'
#
loop_
_entity.id
_entity.type
_entity.pdbx_description
1 polymer ?
#
loop_
_entity_poly.entity_id
_entity_poly.type
_entity_poly.pdbx_seq_one_letter_code
_entity_poly.pdbx_strand_id
1 'polypeptide(L)'
;MIHDQHGTPVEHATALARIAAALDRRFPHHNTPGDRLGRLLEELGELAEAVLALHEVGPALPNTPTGPSRDLLRLGAGKEVEDVLRAAAGIAGHYGIPFHLPAPATRTRGDDPPGCYRLLAELTSSAGALAAAVHHTRGMGVKQDKHGTATPTHLRDTVAELVERVLTLAAVLDLDDVLWACLGHHYRAYQRDGYLTGTSTDQDPADA
;
A
#
# COMPACT_ATOMS: atom_id res chain seq x y z
N MET A 1 -0.32 13.22 9.30
CA MET A 1 -0.80 12.52 10.50
C MET A 1 -2.31 12.34 10.41
N ILE A 2 -2.82 11.20 10.88
CA ILE A 2 -4.25 11.01 11.16
C ILE A 2 -4.50 11.19 12.67
N HIS A 3 -5.76 11.30 13.08
CA HIS A 3 -6.13 11.34 14.50
C HIS A 3 -6.95 10.08 14.85
N ASP A 4 -6.60 9.46 15.98
CA ASP A 4 -7.35 8.32 16.51
C ASP A 4 -8.71 8.74 17.11
N GLN A 5 -9.50 7.77 17.59
CA GLN A 5 -10.82 8.05 18.19
C GLN A 5 -10.78 8.95 19.44
N HIS A 6 -9.61 9.16 20.05
CA HIS A 6 -9.40 10.05 21.20
C HIS A 6 -8.76 11.39 20.80
N GLY A 7 -8.54 11.63 19.50
CA GLY A 7 -7.88 12.83 19.00
C GLY A 7 -6.35 12.80 19.11
N THR A 8 -5.75 11.65 19.41
CA THR A 8 -4.28 11.50 19.46
C THR A 8 -3.73 11.43 18.04
N PRO A 9 -2.70 12.24 17.69
CA PRO A 9 -2.08 12.15 16.39
C PRO A 9 -1.33 10.82 16.22
N VAL A 10 -1.48 10.21 15.04
CA VAL A 10 -0.80 8.98 14.64
C VAL A 10 -0.14 9.21 13.27
N GLU A 11 1.14 8.89 13.18
CA GLU A 11 1.88 8.92 11.91
C GLU A 11 1.28 7.96 10.89
N HIS A 12 1.26 8.35 9.62
CA HIS A 12 0.62 7.54 8.56
C HIS A 12 1.27 6.15 8.42
N ALA A 13 2.61 6.08 8.50
CA ALA A 13 3.33 4.81 8.46
C ALA A 13 2.95 3.90 9.63
N THR A 14 2.84 4.47 10.83
CA THR A 14 2.41 3.76 12.03
C THR A 14 0.95 3.29 11.91
N ALA A 15 0.07 4.13 11.36
CA ALA A 15 -1.32 3.78 11.13
C ALA A 15 -1.45 2.60 10.16
N LEU A 16 -0.75 2.62 9.02
CA LEU A 16 -0.72 1.53 8.05
C LEU A 16 -0.20 0.22 8.66
N ALA A 17 0.92 0.28 9.40
CA ALA A 17 1.48 -0.89 10.07
C ALA A 17 0.50 -1.48 11.10
N ARG A 18 -0.17 -0.63 11.87
CA ARG A 18 -1.19 -1.05 12.84
C ARG A 18 -2.41 -1.67 12.17
N ILE A 19 -2.92 -1.09 11.09
CA ILE A 19 -4.04 -1.65 10.34
C ILE A 19 -3.66 -3.00 9.72
N ALA A 20 -2.45 -3.13 9.17
CA ALA A 20 -1.97 -4.39 8.63
C ALA A 20 -1.92 -5.49 9.72
N ALA A 21 -1.39 -5.18 10.90
CA ALA A 21 -1.40 -6.12 12.04
C ALA A 21 -2.83 -6.43 12.52
N ALA A 22 -3.72 -5.45 12.49
CA ALA A 22 -5.13 -5.63 12.84
C ALA A 22 -5.87 -6.55 11.84
N LEU A 23 -5.51 -6.49 10.57
CA LEU A 23 -6.02 -7.38 9.53
C LEU A 23 -5.57 -8.83 9.77
N ASP A 24 -4.31 -9.03 10.17
CA ASP A 24 -3.80 -10.36 10.53
C ASP A 24 -4.57 -10.96 11.72
N ARG A 25 -4.90 -10.14 12.73
CA ARG A 25 -5.73 -10.55 13.88
C ARG A 25 -7.16 -10.90 13.46
N ARG A 26 -7.73 -10.13 12.53
CA ARG A 26 -9.08 -10.35 12.01
C ARG A 26 -9.17 -11.63 11.16
N PHE A 27 -8.11 -11.96 10.43
CA PHE A 27 -8.06 -13.10 9.51
C PHE A 27 -6.81 -13.97 9.76
N PRO A 28 -6.74 -14.72 10.87
CA PRO A 28 -5.51 -15.39 11.33
C PRO A 28 -4.99 -16.47 10.38
N HIS A 29 -5.83 -17.01 9.50
CA HIS A 29 -5.49 -18.12 8.60
C HIS A 29 -5.03 -17.68 7.19
N HIS A 30 -4.93 -16.38 6.91
CA HIS A 30 -4.65 -15.84 5.58
C HIS A 30 -3.41 -14.92 5.56
N ASN A 31 -2.38 -15.34 6.29
CA ASN A 31 -1.22 -14.51 6.61
C ASN A 31 0.11 -15.13 6.16
N THR A 32 0.07 -16.19 5.34
CA THR A 32 1.29 -16.79 4.79
C THR A 32 1.96 -15.81 3.80
N PRO A 33 3.26 -15.95 3.50
CA PRO A 33 3.90 -15.12 2.48
C PRO A 33 3.22 -15.19 1.11
N GLY A 34 2.66 -16.36 0.75
CA GLY A 34 1.88 -16.52 -0.47
C GLY A 34 0.59 -15.71 -0.42
N ASP A 35 -0.15 -15.76 0.68
CA ASP A 35 -1.39 -14.97 0.84
C ASP A 35 -1.12 -13.47 0.80
N ARG A 36 -0.02 -13.02 1.44
CA ARG A 36 0.36 -11.60 1.45
C ARG A 36 0.77 -11.10 0.07
N LEU A 37 1.53 -11.90 -0.69
CA LEU A 37 1.85 -11.59 -2.09
C LEU A 37 0.60 -11.62 -2.97
N GLY A 38 -0.29 -12.59 -2.75
CA GLY A 38 -1.57 -12.68 -3.45
C GLY A 38 -2.41 -11.42 -3.24
N ARG A 39 -2.56 -10.98 -1.99
CA ARG A 39 -3.24 -9.72 -1.66
C ARG A 39 -2.56 -8.53 -2.33
N LEU A 40 -1.24 -8.39 -2.22
CA LEU A 40 -0.53 -7.30 -2.89
C LEU A 40 -0.84 -7.24 -4.39
N LEU A 41 -0.85 -8.38 -5.08
CA LEU A 41 -1.15 -8.43 -6.52
C LEU A 41 -2.63 -8.14 -6.84
N GLU A 42 -3.55 -8.56 -5.97
CA GLU A 42 -4.96 -8.23 -6.03
C GLU A 42 -5.16 -6.70 -5.91
N GLU A 43 -4.64 -6.08 -4.86
CA GLU A 43 -4.77 -4.63 -4.64
C GLU A 43 -4.09 -3.82 -5.78
N LEU A 44 -3.01 -4.34 -6.37
CA LEU A 44 -2.37 -3.71 -7.53
C LEU A 44 -3.23 -3.78 -8.80
N GLY A 45 -3.99 -4.85 -8.97
CA GLY A 45 -4.97 -4.98 -10.06
C GLY A 45 -6.12 -3.98 -9.90
N GLU A 46 -6.68 -3.89 -8.69
CA GLU A 46 -7.74 -2.91 -8.37
C GLU A 46 -7.24 -1.47 -8.56
N LEU A 47 -6.01 -1.17 -8.12
CA LEU A 47 -5.39 0.13 -8.36
C LEU A 47 -5.22 0.42 -9.86
N ALA A 48 -4.78 -0.55 -10.65
CA ALA A 48 -4.65 -0.37 -12.10
C ALA A 48 -6.00 -0.06 -12.76
N GLU A 49 -7.07 -0.75 -12.37
CA GLU A 49 -8.43 -0.48 -12.84
C GLU A 49 -8.90 0.92 -12.44
N ALA A 50 -8.67 1.33 -11.20
CA ALA A 50 -9.02 2.67 -10.71
C ALA A 50 -8.26 3.79 -11.46
N VAL A 51 -6.98 3.58 -11.78
CA VAL A 51 -6.18 4.52 -12.58
C VAL A 51 -6.70 4.62 -14.00
N LEU A 52 -7.05 3.49 -14.63
CA LEU A 52 -7.66 3.48 -15.96
C LEU A 52 -8.97 4.28 -15.95
N ALA A 53 -9.86 4.02 -14.99
CA ALA A 53 -11.13 4.73 -14.87
C ALA A 53 -10.95 6.24 -14.67
N LEU A 54 -10.01 6.66 -13.82
CA LEU A 54 -9.68 8.08 -13.60
C LEU A 54 -9.14 8.77 -14.85
N HIS A 55 -8.43 8.02 -15.70
CA HIS A 55 -7.85 8.53 -16.92
C HIS A 55 -8.87 8.62 -18.06
N GLU A 56 -9.71 7.60 -18.23
CA GLU A 56 -10.75 7.55 -19.28
C GLU A 56 -11.81 8.63 -19.11
N VAL A 57 -12.17 9.00 -17.88
CA VAL A 57 -13.20 10.03 -17.63
C VAL A 57 -12.70 11.46 -17.93
N GLY A 58 -11.39 11.69 -18.09
CA GLY A 58 -10.83 13.01 -18.41
C GLY A 58 -11.22 14.12 -17.42
N PRO A 59 -10.96 15.40 -17.73
CA PRO A 59 -11.59 16.52 -17.02
C PRO A 59 -13.09 16.52 -17.35
N ALA A 60 -13.94 16.64 -16.32
CA ALA A 60 -15.39 16.61 -16.47
C ALA A 60 -15.85 17.61 -17.54
N LEU A 61 -16.41 17.10 -18.64
CA LEU A 61 -17.13 17.94 -19.59
C LEU A 61 -18.44 18.38 -18.93
N PRO A 62 -18.79 19.68 -18.95
CA PRO A 62 -20.08 20.11 -18.43
C PRO A 62 -21.18 19.43 -19.26
N ASN A 63 -22.00 18.61 -18.60
CA ASN A 63 -23.24 17.98 -19.09
C ASN A 63 -23.17 16.61 -19.80
N THR A 64 -22.23 15.72 -19.49
CA THR A 64 -22.34 14.29 -19.89
C THR A 64 -22.80 13.40 -18.73
N PRO A 65 -24.07 12.95 -18.71
CA PRO A 65 -24.61 12.15 -17.62
C PRO A 65 -24.58 10.65 -17.95
N THR A 66 -23.40 10.03 -18.01
CA THR A 66 -23.27 8.56 -18.05
C THR A 66 -21.93 8.12 -17.47
N GLY A 67 -21.76 8.21 -16.15
CA GLY A 67 -20.57 7.70 -15.46
C GLY A 67 -20.49 8.17 -14.00
N PRO A 68 -19.71 7.47 -13.14
CA PRO A 68 -19.39 7.96 -11.80
C PRO A 68 -18.66 9.32 -11.90
N SER A 69 -18.92 10.22 -10.94
CA SER A 69 -18.23 11.51 -10.91
C SER A 69 -16.73 11.31 -10.70
N ARG A 70 -15.93 12.27 -11.19
CA ARG A 70 -14.47 12.26 -10.98
C ARG A 70 -14.09 12.17 -9.50
N ASP A 71 -14.86 12.79 -8.62
CA ASP A 71 -14.64 12.72 -7.16
C ASP A 71 -14.84 11.31 -6.61
N LEU A 72 -15.86 10.58 -7.10
CA LEU A 72 -16.07 9.18 -6.72
C LEU A 72 -14.93 8.29 -7.22
N LEU A 73 -14.44 8.54 -8.43
CA LEU A 73 -13.27 7.83 -8.98
C LEU A 73 -11.99 8.14 -8.20
N ARG A 74 -11.78 9.39 -7.77
CA ARG A 74 -10.68 9.77 -6.89
C ARG A 74 -10.76 9.02 -5.56
N LEU A 75 -11.97 8.93 -4.98
CA LEU A 75 -12.21 8.18 -3.75
C LEU A 75 -11.84 6.70 -3.91
N GLY A 76 -12.30 6.06 -4.98
CA GLY A 76 -11.95 4.68 -5.32
C GLY A 76 -10.43 4.50 -5.46
N ALA A 77 -9.78 5.31 -6.29
CA ALA A 77 -8.33 5.23 -6.46
C ALA A 77 -7.54 5.51 -5.16
N GLY A 78 -8.00 6.43 -4.32
CA GLY A 78 -7.39 6.72 -3.02
C GLY A 78 -7.48 5.53 -2.06
N LYS A 79 -8.59 4.78 -2.07
CA LYS A 79 -8.72 3.50 -1.36
C LYS A 79 -7.70 2.49 -1.91
N GLU A 80 -7.62 2.30 -3.23
CA GLU A 80 -6.73 1.27 -3.78
C GLU A 80 -5.24 1.58 -3.57
N VAL A 81 -4.87 2.87 -3.57
CA VAL A 81 -3.53 3.30 -3.12
C VAL A 81 -3.28 2.90 -1.66
N GLU A 82 -4.24 3.15 -0.76
CA GLU A 82 -4.13 2.74 0.64
C GLU A 82 -3.99 1.23 0.78
N ASP A 83 -4.78 0.45 0.04
CA ASP A 83 -4.80 -0.99 0.10
C ASP A 83 -3.47 -1.61 -0.33
N VAL A 84 -2.85 -1.10 -1.40
CA VAL A 84 -1.49 -1.50 -1.80
C VAL A 84 -0.46 -1.15 -0.72
N LEU A 85 -0.51 0.05 -0.15
CA LEU A 85 0.40 0.46 0.94
C LEU A 85 0.25 -0.43 2.18
N ARG A 86 -0.99 -0.81 2.51
CA ARG A 86 -1.33 -1.70 3.63
C ARG A 86 -0.83 -3.11 3.38
N ALA A 87 -0.97 -3.64 2.15
CA ALA A 87 -0.42 -4.93 1.77
C ALA A 87 1.12 -4.95 1.90
N ALA A 88 1.78 -3.89 1.42
CA ALA A 88 3.23 -3.71 1.59
C ALA A 88 3.65 -3.65 3.06
N ALA A 89 2.90 -2.91 3.90
CA ALA A 89 3.13 -2.85 5.34
C ALA A 89 2.96 -4.22 6.02
N GLY A 90 1.98 -5.02 5.59
CA GLY A 90 1.79 -6.38 6.07
C GLY A 90 2.95 -7.30 5.72
N ILE A 91 3.51 -7.19 4.51
CA ILE A 91 4.73 -7.92 4.12
C ILE A 91 5.91 -7.46 4.98
N ALA A 92 6.12 -6.16 5.14
CA ALA A 92 7.19 -5.62 5.97
C ALA A 92 7.11 -6.13 7.42
N GLY A 93 5.93 -6.08 8.03
CA GLY A 93 5.68 -6.56 9.38
C GLY A 93 5.95 -8.07 9.53
N HIS A 94 5.55 -8.88 8.56
CA HIS A 94 5.81 -10.33 8.57
C HIS A 94 7.30 -10.66 8.63
N TYR A 95 8.15 -9.84 8.00
CA TYR A 95 9.59 -10.03 7.95
C TYR A 95 10.36 -9.18 8.97
N GLY A 96 9.69 -8.51 9.91
CA GLY A 96 10.33 -7.66 10.91
C GLY A 96 11.03 -6.44 10.33
N ILE A 97 10.57 -5.96 9.17
CA ILE A 97 11.12 -4.79 8.48
C ILE A 97 10.38 -3.54 8.97
N PRO A 98 11.09 -2.51 9.46
CA PRO A 98 10.48 -1.22 9.77
C PRO A 98 9.80 -0.62 8.54
N PHE A 99 8.53 -0.25 8.68
CA PHE A 99 7.75 0.34 7.60
C PHE A 99 7.85 1.87 7.63
N HIS A 100 8.26 2.45 6.50
CA HIS A 100 8.45 3.89 6.34
C HIS A 100 7.74 4.38 5.07
N LEU A 101 7.22 5.60 5.12
CA LEU A 101 6.68 6.29 3.95
C LEU A 101 7.72 7.31 3.47
N PRO A 102 8.42 7.08 2.36
CA PRO A 102 9.31 8.07 1.77
C PRO A 102 8.49 9.22 1.16
N ALA A 103 9.17 10.34 0.87
CA ALA A 103 8.58 11.35 0.01
C ALA A 103 8.36 10.77 -1.40
N PRO A 104 7.28 11.15 -2.10
CA PRO A 104 7.10 10.75 -3.49
C PRO A 104 8.24 11.31 -4.35
N ALA A 105 8.67 10.55 -5.35
CA ALA A 105 9.67 11.01 -6.30
C ALA A 105 9.16 12.26 -7.00
N THR A 106 10.01 13.29 -7.11
CA THR A 106 9.64 14.50 -7.84
C THR A 106 9.47 14.15 -9.32
N ARG A 107 8.21 14.12 -9.78
CA ARG A 107 7.88 14.06 -11.19
C ARG A 107 7.05 15.28 -11.52
N THR A 108 7.40 15.96 -12.61
CA THR A 108 6.59 17.06 -13.13
C THR A 108 5.20 16.52 -13.41
N ARG A 109 4.17 17.19 -12.86
CA ARG A 109 2.78 17.01 -13.24
C ARG A 109 2.70 17.28 -14.74
N GLY A 110 2.76 16.20 -15.52
CA GLY A 110 2.70 16.27 -16.96
C GLY A 110 1.32 15.79 -17.35
N ASP A 111 0.57 16.64 -18.05
CA ASP A 111 -0.73 16.34 -18.67
C ASP A 111 -0.63 15.26 -19.77
N ASP A 112 0.34 14.35 -19.67
CA ASP A 112 0.63 13.33 -20.65
C ASP A 112 0.15 11.96 -20.12
N PRO A 113 -0.91 11.38 -20.72
CA PRO A 113 -1.36 9.99 -20.51
C PRO A 113 -0.27 8.94 -20.25
N PRO A 114 0.91 8.95 -20.92
CA PRO A 114 1.98 7.99 -20.66
C PRO A 114 2.58 8.04 -19.24
N GLY A 115 2.38 9.13 -18.47
CA GLY A 115 2.97 9.29 -17.14
C GLY A 115 2.47 8.27 -16.11
N CYS A 116 1.15 8.12 -15.97
CA CYS A 116 0.55 7.20 -15.00
C CYS A 116 0.70 5.73 -15.42
N TYR A 117 0.57 5.41 -16.72
CA TYR A 117 0.78 4.05 -17.21
C TYR A 117 2.22 3.58 -17.04
N ARG A 118 3.19 4.47 -17.27
CA ARG A 118 4.59 4.16 -16.96
C ARG A 118 4.78 3.91 -15.46
N LEU A 119 4.17 4.72 -14.60
CA LEU A 119 4.22 4.50 -13.15
C LEU A 119 3.56 3.18 -12.73
N LEU A 120 2.44 2.78 -13.35
CA LEU A 120 1.82 1.46 -13.14
C LEU A 120 2.73 0.32 -13.59
N ALA A 121 3.43 0.47 -14.71
CA ALA A 121 4.40 -0.52 -15.18
C ALA A 121 5.61 -0.62 -14.22
N GLU A 122 6.15 0.50 -13.77
CA GLU A 122 7.20 0.56 -12.75
C GLU A 122 6.73 -0.07 -11.42
N LEU A 123 5.49 0.23 -11.00
CA LEU A 123 4.88 -0.32 -9.80
C LEU A 123 4.74 -1.84 -9.89
N THR A 124 4.21 -2.36 -11.00
CA THR A 124 4.14 -3.79 -11.30
C THR A 124 5.52 -4.44 -11.28
N SER A 125 6.54 -3.79 -11.83
CA SER A 125 7.92 -4.27 -11.78
C SER A 125 8.46 -4.38 -10.35
N SER A 126 8.14 -3.40 -9.51
CA SER A 126 8.48 -3.40 -8.07
C SER A 126 7.83 -4.55 -7.33
N ALA A 127 6.55 -4.81 -7.62
CA ALA A 127 5.81 -5.90 -7.00
C ALA A 127 6.42 -7.25 -7.37
N GLY A 128 6.83 -7.42 -8.63
CA GLY A 128 7.60 -8.59 -9.08
C GLY A 128 8.96 -8.72 -8.37
N ALA A 129 9.67 -7.62 -8.17
CA ALA A 129 10.93 -7.60 -7.42
C ALA A 129 10.72 -7.99 -5.95
N LEU A 130 9.70 -7.46 -5.29
CA LEU A 130 9.33 -7.81 -3.93
C LEU A 130 8.93 -9.28 -3.82
N ALA A 131 8.11 -9.80 -4.74
CA ALA A 131 7.75 -11.21 -4.80
C ALA A 131 8.99 -12.11 -4.95
N ALA A 132 9.94 -11.72 -5.81
CA ALA A 132 11.20 -12.43 -5.96
C ALA A 132 12.03 -12.42 -4.66
N ALA A 133 12.11 -11.28 -3.97
CA ALA A 133 12.83 -11.16 -2.69
C ALA A 133 12.17 -12.01 -1.58
N VAL A 134 10.84 -12.03 -1.52
CA VAL A 134 10.05 -12.88 -0.59
C VAL A 134 10.32 -14.36 -0.86
N HIS A 135 10.23 -14.81 -2.12
CA HIS A 135 10.52 -16.20 -2.48
C HIS A 135 11.96 -16.59 -2.14
N HIS A 136 12.92 -15.72 -2.46
CA HIS A 136 14.33 -15.95 -2.17
C HIS A 136 14.58 -16.07 -0.66
N THR A 137 13.95 -15.22 0.15
CA THR A 137 14.03 -15.27 1.63
C THR A 137 13.44 -16.56 2.20
N ARG A 138 12.43 -17.13 1.54
CA ARG A 138 11.79 -18.39 1.93
C ARG A 138 12.53 -19.64 1.43
N GLY A 139 13.65 -19.46 0.75
CA GLY A 139 14.37 -20.55 0.10
C GLY A 139 13.57 -21.23 -1.00
N MET A 140 12.63 -20.50 -1.61
CA MET A 140 11.79 -21.01 -2.69
C MET A 140 12.38 -20.65 -4.05
N GLY A 141 12.44 -21.64 -4.93
CA GLY A 141 12.80 -21.49 -6.34
C GLY A 141 14.30 -21.64 -6.66
N VAL A 142 14.60 -21.74 -7.95
CA VAL A 142 15.94 -22.00 -8.53
C VAL A 142 16.97 -20.92 -8.17
N LYS A 143 16.55 -19.79 -7.61
CA LYS A 143 17.43 -18.65 -7.29
C LYS A 143 18.25 -18.85 -6.03
N GLN A 144 17.78 -19.60 -5.04
CA GLN A 144 18.63 -19.93 -3.87
C GLN A 144 19.86 -20.73 -4.32
N ASP A 145 19.66 -21.70 -5.21
CA ASP A 145 20.73 -22.52 -5.79
C ASP A 145 21.71 -21.69 -6.64
N LYS A 146 21.23 -20.62 -7.29
CA LYS A 146 22.04 -19.77 -8.19
C LYS A 146 22.73 -18.60 -7.51
N HIS A 147 22.14 -18.04 -6.45
CA HIS A 147 22.55 -16.73 -5.91
C HIS A 147 22.74 -16.72 -4.39
N GLY A 148 22.65 -17.86 -3.70
CA GLY A 148 22.86 -17.95 -2.25
C GLY A 148 21.62 -17.54 -1.45
N THR A 149 21.80 -17.08 -0.21
CA THR A 149 20.71 -16.60 0.65
C THR A 149 20.38 -15.13 0.39
N ALA A 150 19.09 -14.78 0.41
CA ALA A 150 18.67 -13.38 0.33
C ALA A 150 19.20 -12.58 1.52
N THR A 151 19.67 -11.35 1.29
CA THR A 151 19.96 -10.45 2.39
C THR A 151 18.68 -9.77 2.86
N PRO A 152 18.45 -9.63 4.18
CA PRO A 152 17.32 -8.86 4.72
C PRO A 152 17.25 -7.43 4.18
N THR A 153 18.40 -6.85 3.81
CA THR A 153 18.51 -5.55 3.16
C THR A 153 17.80 -5.51 1.81
N HIS A 154 17.96 -6.53 0.97
CA HIS A 154 17.32 -6.55 -0.35
C HIS A 154 15.78 -6.56 -0.26
N LEU A 155 15.23 -7.32 0.69
CA LEU A 155 13.79 -7.33 0.93
C LEU A 155 13.29 -5.97 1.43
N ARG A 156 14.03 -5.31 2.32
CA ARG A 156 13.72 -3.95 2.78
C ARG A 156 13.72 -2.95 1.63
N ASP A 157 14.75 -3.00 0.77
CA ASP A 157 14.89 -2.06 -0.34
C ASP A 157 13.73 -2.21 -1.34
N THR A 158 13.34 -3.45 -1.65
CA THR A 158 12.20 -3.71 -2.56
C THR A 158 10.85 -3.29 -1.97
N VAL A 159 10.66 -3.38 -0.65
CA VAL A 159 9.48 -2.79 0.03
C VAL A 159 9.51 -1.27 -0.10
N ALA A 160 10.63 -0.61 0.18
CA ALA A 160 10.74 0.85 0.12
C ALA A 160 10.49 1.37 -1.30
N GLU A 161 11.05 0.69 -2.30
CA GLU A 161 10.90 1.02 -3.72
C GLU A 161 9.45 0.89 -4.20
N LEU A 162 8.74 -0.16 -3.77
CA LEU A 162 7.31 -0.33 -4.02
C LEU A 162 6.52 0.83 -3.41
N VAL A 163 6.72 1.13 -2.13
CA VAL A 163 6.01 2.21 -1.41
C VAL A 163 6.25 3.57 -2.07
N GLU A 164 7.49 3.90 -2.43
CA GLU A 164 7.82 5.15 -3.12
C GLU A 164 7.03 5.29 -4.42
N ARG A 165 6.92 4.21 -5.22
CA ARG A 165 6.20 4.23 -6.48
C ARG A 165 4.69 4.39 -6.30
N VAL A 166 4.11 3.74 -5.30
CA VAL A 166 2.69 3.92 -4.95
C VAL A 166 2.41 5.38 -4.56
N LEU A 167 3.26 5.98 -3.71
CA LEU A 167 3.10 7.38 -3.30
C LEU A 167 3.36 8.35 -4.46
N THR A 168 4.32 8.05 -5.33
CA THR A 168 4.57 8.84 -6.55
C THR A 168 3.36 8.81 -7.48
N LEU A 169 2.73 7.65 -7.65
CA LEU A 169 1.50 7.51 -8.42
C LEU A 169 0.35 8.30 -7.79
N ALA A 170 0.16 8.21 -6.47
CA ALA A 170 -0.85 8.98 -5.75
C ALA A 170 -0.66 10.50 -5.93
N ALA A 171 0.58 10.99 -5.82
CA ALA A 171 0.90 12.40 -6.01
C ALA A 171 0.64 12.87 -7.45
N VAL A 172 0.99 12.06 -8.46
CA VAL A 172 0.71 12.37 -9.88
C VAL A 172 -0.79 12.43 -10.16
N LEU A 173 -1.57 11.58 -9.49
CA LEU A 173 -3.03 11.53 -9.62
C LEU A 173 -3.76 12.54 -8.72
N ASP A 174 -3.02 13.34 -7.94
CA ASP A 174 -3.58 14.30 -6.99
C ASP A 174 -4.52 13.62 -5.98
N LEU A 175 -4.07 12.51 -5.38
CA LEU A 175 -4.86 11.69 -4.45
C LEU A 175 -4.45 11.86 -2.98
N ASP A 176 -3.51 12.74 -2.65
CA ASP A 176 -2.98 12.88 -1.29
C ASP A 176 -4.08 13.12 -0.24
N ASP A 177 -4.98 14.06 -0.50
CA ASP A 177 -6.06 14.41 0.41
C ASP A 177 -7.02 13.23 0.64
N VAL A 178 -7.37 12.53 -0.43
CA VAL A 178 -8.28 11.38 -0.40
C VAL A 178 -7.63 10.17 0.27
N LEU A 179 -6.37 9.85 -0.07
CA LEU A 179 -5.61 8.76 0.51
C LEU A 179 -5.58 8.86 2.04
N TRP A 180 -5.23 10.03 2.56
CA TRP A 180 -5.13 10.21 4.01
C TRP A 180 -6.49 10.26 4.70
N ALA A 181 -7.54 10.68 3.99
CA ALA A 181 -8.92 10.56 4.48
C ALA A 181 -9.36 9.09 4.57
N CYS A 182 -9.08 8.27 3.55
CA CYS A 182 -9.35 6.82 3.54
C CYS A 182 -8.63 6.12 4.70
N LEU A 183 -7.32 6.36 4.83
CA LEU A 183 -6.52 5.81 5.92
C LEU A 183 -7.10 6.18 7.30
N GLY A 184 -7.46 7.45 7.49
CA GLY A 184 -8.08 7.90 8.74
C GLY A 184 -9.43 7.23 9.00
N HIS A 185 -10.23 7.02 7.95
CA HIS A 185 -11.52 6.32 8.04
C HIS A 185 -11.33 4.86 8.46
N HIS A 186 -10.47 4.10 7.77
CA HIS A 186 -10.20 2.71 8.09
C HIS A 186 -9.55 2.55 9.46
N TYR A 187 -8.60 3.39 9.82
CA TYR A 187 -7.99 3.34 11.16
C TYR A 187 -9.06 3.45 12.26
N ARG A 188 -9.97 4.42 12.16
CA ARG A 188 -11.06 4.56 13.14
C ARG A 188 -12.06 3.40 13.07
N ALA A 189 -12.32 2.84 11.90
CA ALA A 189 -13.18 1.67 11.77
C ALA A 189 -12.58 0.47 12.55
N TYR A 190 -11.31 0.16 12.34
CA TYR A 190 -10.62 -0.92 13.06
C TYR A 190 -10.52 -0.66 14.58
N GLN A 191 -10.48 0.60 15.03
CA GLN A 191 -10.59 0.94 16.46
C GLN A 191 -11.98 0.61 17.02
N ARG A 192 -13.05 1.04 16.33
CA ARG A 192 -14.43 0.75 16.75
C ARG A 192 -14.72 -0.74 16.79
N ASP A 193 -14.16 -1.48 15.85
CA ASP A 193 -14.33 -2.93 15.76
C ASP A 193 -13.46 -3.70 16.77
N GLY A 194 -12.65 -3.01 17.58
CA GLY A 194 -11.83 -3.60 18.64
C GLY A 194 -10.54 -4.28 18.14
N TYR A 195 -10.21 -4.14 16.85
CA TYR A 195 -8.98 -4.72 16.29
C TYR A 195 -7.75 -3.82 16.48
N LEU A 196 -7.95 -2.55 16.85
CA LEU A 196 -6.90 -1.63 17.27
C LEU A 196 -7.16 -1.24 18.73
N THR A 197 -6.34 -1.75 19.64
CA THR A 197 -6.37 -1.34 21.04
C THR A 197 -5.83 0.08 21.13
N GLY A 198 -6.68 1.01 21.56
CA GLY A 198 -6.29 2.40 21.79
C GLY A 198 -5.47 2.52 23.06
N THR A 199 -4.17 2.21 23.01
CA THR A 199 -3.13 2.79 23.89
C THR A 199 -1.74 2.32 23.49
N SER A 200 -0.85 3.31 23.37
CA SER A 200 0.59 3.30 23.69
C SER A 200 1.11 2.01 24.36
N THR A 201 2.23 1.48 23.83
CA THR A 201 3.00 0.30 24.29
C THR A 201 2.36 -1.07 23.98
N ASP A 202 2.38 -1.49 22.71
CA ASP A 202 2.52 -2.92 22.44
C ASP A 202 4.00 -3.27 22.65
N GLN A 203 4.22 -4.10 23.65
CA GLN A 203 5.50 -4.58 24.14
C GLN A 203 6.27 -5.32 23.03
N ASP A 204 7.60 -5.22 23.11
CA ASP A 204 8.55 -6.06 22.38
C ASP A 204 8.13 -7.55 22.43
N PRO A 205 8.13 -8.28 21.30
CA PRO A 205 8.02 -9.72 21.29
C PRO A 205 9.38 -10.33 21.61
N ALA A 206 9.87 -10.09 22.83
CA ALA A 206 11.04 -10.74 23.38
C ALA A 206 10.63 -11.36 24.71
N ASP A 207 9.78 -12.39 24.65
CA ASP A 207 9.63 -13.47 25.65
C ASP A 207 8.48 -14.41 25.22
N ALA A 208 8.79 -15.33 24.29
CA ALA A 208 8.04 -16.57 24.07
C ALA A 208 8.95 -17.62 23.40
#